data_AF-A0A3N1ZTD3-F1
#
_entry.id   AF-A0A3N1ZTD3-F1
#
_cell.length_a   1.000
_cell.length_b   1.000
_cell.length_c   1.000
_cell.angle_alpha   90.00
_cell.angle_beta   90.00
_cell.angle_gamma   90.00
#
_symmetry.space_group_name_H-M   'P 1'
#
loop_
_entity.id
_entity.type
_entity.pdbx_description
1 polymer ?
#
loop_
_entity_poly.entity_id
_entity_poly.type
_entity_poly.pdbx_seq_one_letter_code
_entity_poly.pdbx_strand_id
1 'polypeptide(L)'
;MAKLTENAFRDVNIAFANELSLISDKLGIDVWELIELANKHPRVNILQPGPGVGGHCIAVDPWFIVSTTPEEARLIRTAREVNDGKPAWVVEQVRKAVEGRPGAVVACLGLAFKADIDDLRESPSIAIVQTLAKELTDAKVIAVEPHVDALPKSLAGRGVDLMGLDEALEQADVVVLLVDHTVFKNLDRTRLADHVVIDTKGLWR
;
A
#
# COMPACT_ATOMS: atom_id res chain seq x y z
N MET A 1 16.10 -0.13 -23.85
CA MET A 1 15.18 1.01 -23.63
C MET A 1 13.72 0.61 -23.56
N ALA A 2 13.15 -0.12 -24.54
CA ALA A 2 11.72 -0.49 -24.56
C ALA A 2 11.18 -1.01 -23.21
N LYS A 3 11.86 -1.99 -22.59
CA LYS A 3 11.44 -2.55 -21.29
C LYS A 3 11.43 -1.53 -20.14
N LEU A 4 12.44 -0.65 -20.08
CA LEU A 4 12.50 0.43 -19.09
C LEU A 4 11.37 1.45 -19.33
N THR A 5 11.06 1.74 -20.59
CA THR A 5 9.96 2.64 -20.98
C THR A 5 8.60 2.07 -20.58
N GLU A 6 8.35 0.77 -20.76
CA GLU A 6 7.10 0.13 -20.29
C GLU A 6 6.92 0.27 -18.77
N ASN A 7 7.99 0.02 -18.01
CA ASN A 7 7.95 0.09 -16.55
C ASN A 7 7.82 1.55 -16.07
N ALA A 8 8.53 2.50 -16.69
CA ALA A 8 8.40 3.93 -16.40
C ALA A 8 7.01 4.48 -16.77
N PHE A 9 6.42 4.04 -17.90
CA PHE A 9 5.05 4.42 -18.25
C PHE A 9 4.07 3.98 -17.16
N ARG A 10 4.17 2.72 -16.72
CA ARG A 10 3.29 2.19 -15.68
C ARG A 10 3.51 2.91 -14.35
N ASP A 11 4.77 3.13 -13.96
CA ASP A 11 5.15 3.85 -12.74
C ASP A 11 4.58 5.27 -12.68
N VAL A 12 4.74 6.05 -13.76
CA VAL A 12 4.20 7.41 -13.89
C VAL A 12 2.67 7.42 -13.75
N ASN A 13 1.98 6.46 -14.36
CA ASN A 13 0.52 6.39 -14.24
C ASN A 13 0.05 5.95 -12.84
N ILE A 14 0.82 5.12 -12.14
CA ILE A 14 0.55 4.81 -10.72
C ILE A 14 0.80 6.04 -9.86
N ALA A 15 1.88 6.79 -10.11
CA ALA A 15 2.18 8.03 -9.40
C ALA A 15 1.08 9.06 -9.57
N PHE A 16 0.55 9.22 -10.79
CA PHE A 16 -0.59 10.10 -11.04
C PHE A 16 -1.82 9.69 -10.23
N ALA A 17 -2.16 8.40 -10.20
CA ALA A 17 -3.26 7.89 -9.38
C ALA A 17 -3.03 8.10 -7.87
N ASN A 18 -1.80 7.86 -7.41
CA ASN A 18 -1.41 8.08 -6.01
C ASN A 18 -1.50 9.57 -5.65
N GLU A 19 -1.01 10.47 -6.49
CA GLU A 19 -1.11 11.92 -6.26
C GLU A 19 -2.57 12.38 -6.17
N LEU A 20 -3.43 11.92 -7.10
CA LEU A 20 -4.87 12.17 -7.03
C LEU A 20 -5.46 11.71 -5.70
N SER A 21 -5.07 10.53 -5.19
CA SER A 21 -5.58 10.06 -3.89
C SER A 21 -5.20 10.97 -2.71
N LEU A 22 -4.02 11.59 -2.74
CA LEU A 22 -3.58 12.52 -1.71
C LEU A 22 -4.35 13.85 -1.78
N ILE A 23 -4.63 14.32 -3.00
CA ILE A 23 -5.43 15.52 -3.24
C ILE A 23 -6.89 15.28 -2.83
N SER A 24 -7.46 14.15 -3.25
CA SER A 24 -8.82 13.72 -2.92
C SER A 24 -9.04 13.61 -1.42
N ASP A 25 -8.11 13.01 -0.66
CA ASP A 25 -8.14 12.93 0.81
C ASP A 25 -8.25 14.33 1.46
N LYS A 26 -7.47 15.31 0.99
CA LYS A 26 -7.50 16.69 1.50
C LYS A 26 -8.77 17.44 1.15
N LEU A 27 -9.38 17.12 0.01
CA LEU A 27 -10.57 17.80 -0.50
C LEU A 27 -11.88 17.10 -0.11
N GLY A 28 -11.81 15.95 0.58
CA GLY A 28 -12.98 15.15 0.92
C GLY A 28 -13.68 14.53 -0.30
N ILE A 29 -12.92 14.21 -1.35
CA ILE A 29 -13.41 13.60 -2.59
C ILE A 29 -13.12 12.10 -2.56
N ASP A 30 -14.07 11.27 -2.99
CA ASP A 30 -13.80 9.86 -3.24
C ASP A 30 -12.92 9.70 -4.49
N VAL A 31 -11.64 9.37 -4.29
CA VAL A 31 -10.68 9.17 -5.39
C VAL A 31 -11.10 8.04 -6.32
N TRP A 32 -11.78 7.03 -5.79
CA TRP A 32 -12.15 5.86 -6.54
C TRP A 32 -13.29 6.15 -7.51
N GLU A 33 -14.33 6.83 -7.03
CA GLU A 33 -15.42 7.34 -7.87
C GLU A 33 -14.88 8.36 -8.89
N LEU A 34 -13.99 9.26 -8.46
CA LEU A 34 -13.33 10.22 -9.36
C LEU A 34 -12.63 9.52 -10.53
N ILE A 35 -11.83 8.49 -10.24
CA ILE A 35 -11.11 7.72 -11.26
C ILE A 35 -12.09 6.98 -12.16
N GLU A 36 -13.13 6.35 -11.60
CA GLU A 36 -14.15 5.65 -12.38
C GLU A 36 -14.84 6.60 -13.37
N LEU A 37 -15.26 7.78 -12.90
CA LEU A 37 -15.91 8.79 -13.72
C LEU A 37 -14.97 9.36 -14.78
N ALA A 38 -13.71 9.66 -14.44
CA ALA A 38 -12.71 10.16 -15.39
C ALA A 38 -12.41 9.15 -16.50
N ASN A 39 -12.34 7.86 -16.16
CA ASN A 39 -12.08 6.76 -17.09
C ASN A 39 -13.26 6.46 -18.04
N LYS A 40 -14.42 7.10 -17.89
CA LYS A 40 -15.49 7.05 -18.91
C LYS A 40 -15.09 7.72 -20.22
N HIS A 41 -14.08 8.60 -20.21
CA HIS A 41 -13.56 9.20 -21.43
C HIS A 41 -12.64 8.20 -22.18
N PRO A 42 -12.84 7.95 -23.49
CA PRO A 42 -12.24 6.82 -24.22
C PRO A 42 -10.71 6.88 -24.39
N ARG A 43 -10.08 7.99 -24.01
CA ARG A 43 -8.61 8.18 -24.07
C ARG A 43 -7.98 8.35 -22.69
N VAL A 44 -8.76 8.13 -21.63
CA VAL A 44 -8.31 8.27 -20.23
C VAL A 44 -8.35 6.87 -19.60
N ASN A 45 -7.23 6.47 -19.03
CA ASN A 45 -7.09 5.19 -18.32
C ASN A 45 -6.17 5.39 -17.11
N ILE A 46 -6.69 6.10 -16.11
CA ILE A 46 -6.02 6.31 -14.83
C ILE A 46 -5.98 4.99 -14.08
N LEU A 47 -4.77 4.62 -13.63
CA LEU A 47 -4.56 3.41 -12.84
C LEU A 47 -5.12 3.57 -11.43
N GLN A 48 -5.15 2.48 -10.66
CA GLN A 48 -5.63 2.52 -9.28
C GLN A 48 -4.51 2.99 -8.35
N PRO A 49 -4.78 3.90 -7.39
CA PRO A 49 -3.86 4.19 -6.31
C PRO A 49 -3.62 2.95 -5.44
N GLY A 50 -2.54 2.99 -4.65
CA GLY A 50 -2.13 1.89 -3.79
C GLY A 50 -1.34 2.36 -2.58
N PRO A 51 -0.79 1.42 -1.78
CA PRO A 51 0.06 1.75 -0.64
C PRO A 51 1.49 2.17 -1.05
N GLY A 52 1.83 2.07 -2.33
CA GLY A 52 3.15 2.32 -2.88
C GLY A 52 3.38 1.45 -4.11
N VAL A 53 4.61 1.43 -4.60
CA VAL A 53 5.05 0.60 -5.73
C VAL A 53 6.18 -0.29 -5.25
N GLY A 54 6.05 -1.59 -5.49
CA GLY A 54 7.05 -2.57 -5.09
C GLY A 54 7.49 -3.49 -6.22
N GLY A 55 8.32 -4.47 -5.84
CA GLY A 55 8.95 -5.41 -6.75
C GLY A 55 10.06 -4.76 -7.59
N HIS A 56 10.94 -5.58 -8.14
CA HIS A 56 12.19 -5.08 -8.71
C HIS A 56 11.99 -4.27 -9.99
N CYS A 57 11.01 -4.62 -10.83
CA CYS A 57 10.89 -4.01 -12.15
C CYS A 57 10.41 -2.56 -12.09
N ILE A 58 9.29 -2.28 -11.42
CA ILE A 58 8.71 -0.92 -11.44
C ILE A 58 9.39 -0.03 -10.38
N ALA A 59 9.75 -0.60 -9.22
CA ALA A 59 10.38 0.16 -8.14
C ALA A 59 11.90 0.39 -8.34
N VAL A 60 12.53 -0.13 -9.40
CA VAL A 60 13.96 0.12 -9.68
C VAL A 60 14.21 0.63 -11.10
N ASP A 61 13.58 0.04 -12.12
CA ASP A 61 13.92 0.35 -13.51
C ASP A 61 13.83 1.83 -13.92
N PRO A 62 12.83 2.61 -13.44
CA PRO A 62 12.76 4.04 -13.72
C PRO A 62 13.99 4.82 -13.25
N TRP A 63 14.63 4.39 -12.15
CA TRP A 63 15.84 5.04 -11.64
C TRP A 63 17.04 4.89 -12.56
N PHE A 64 17.13 3.83 -13.37
CA PHE A 64 18.19 3.73 -14.39
C PHE A 64 18.07 4.80 -15.47
N ILE A 65 16.83 5.16 -15.87
CA ILE A 65 16.61 6.26 -16.82
C ILE A 65 17.02 7.58 -16.16
N VAL A 66 16.56 7.80 -14.93
CA VAL A 66 16.85 9.03 -14.16
C VAL A 66 18.35 9.19 -13.88
N SER A 67 19.08 8.12 -13.56
CA SER A 67 20.51 8.20 -13.30
C SER A 67 21.33 8.45 -14.57
N THR A 68 20.83 8.02 -15.73
CA THR A 68 21.54 8.17 -17.01
C THR A 68 21.34 9.56 -17.61
N THR A 69 20.13 10.12 -17.53
CA THR A 69 19.77 11.43 -18.08
C THR A 69 18.95 12.23 -17.07
N PRO A 70 19.56 12.70 -15.97
CA PRO A 70 18.85 13.25 -14.82
C PRO A 70 18.13 14.57 -15.09
N GLU A 71 18.66 15.40 -15.99
CA GLU A 71 18.10 16.72 -16.33
C GLU A 71 16.87 16.60 -17.24
N GLU A 72 16.83 15.59 -18.10
CA GLU A 72 15.71 15.31 -18.99
C GLU A 72 14.62 14.47 -18.32
N ALA A 73 14.99 13.51 -17.45
CA ALA A 73 14.07 12.55 -16.85
C ALA A 73 13.24 13.10 -15.67
N ARG A 74 12.84 14.37 -15.72
CA ARG A 74 12.14 15.08 -14.64
C ARG A 74 10.82 14.43 -14.25
N LEU A 75 9.98 14.08 -15.24
CA LEU A 75 8.69 13.45 -14.99
C LEU A 75 8.82 12.08 -14.32
N ILE A 76 9.77 11.26 -14.79
CA ILE A 76 10.02 9.92 -14.25
C ILE A 76 10.55 10.02 -12.82
N ARG A 77 11.44 10.98 -12.55
CA ARG A 77 11.93 11.26 -11.18
C ARG A 77 10.79 11.64 -10.26
N THR A 78 9.96 12.61 -10.63
CA THR A 78 8.84 13.07 -9.80
C THR A 78 7.84 11.94 -9.54
N ALA A 79 7.54 11.12 -10.55
CA ALA A 79 6.70 9.95 -10.35
C ALA A 79 7.24 9.00 -9.28
N ARG A 80 8.57 8.79 -9.26
CA ARG A 80 9.21 7.98 -8.23
C ARG A 80 9.17 8.59 -6.84
N GLU A 81 9.43 9.89 -6.73
CA GLU A 81 9.33 10.59 -5.45
C GLU A 81 7.89 10.52 -4.89
N VAL A 82 6.87 10.62 -5.75
CA VAL A 82 5.46 10.44 -5.36
C VAL A 82 5.19 9.01 -4.88
N ASN A 83 5.62 8.01 -5.65
CA ASN A 83 5.40 6.60 -5.31
C ASN A 83 6.16 6.16 -4.03
N ASP A 84 7.39 6.64 -3.86
CA ASP A 84 8.24 6.36 -2.70
C ASP A 84 7.73 7.06 -1.43
N GLY A 85 7.03 8.19 -1.58
CA GLY A 85 6.37 8.89 -0.47
C GLY A 85 5.03 8.28 -0.04
N LYS A 86 4.37 7.48 -0.89
CA LYS A 86 3.04 6.93 -0.61
C LYS A 86 2.97 6.03 0.64
N PRO A 87 3.95 5.15 0.94
CA PRO A 87 4.00 4.40 2.19
C PRO A 87 3.89 5.26 3.45
N ALA A 88 4.58 6.40 3.49
CA ALA A 88 4.53 7.30 4.64
C ALA A 88 3.13 7.91 4.85
N TRP A 89 2.40 8.19 3.76
CA TRP A 89 1.00 8.62 3.86
C TRP A 89 0.12 7.51 4.45
N VAL A 90 0.32 6.24 4.09
CA VAL A 90 -0.44 5.13 4.69
C VAL A 90 -0.18 5.03 6.19
N VAL A 91 1.09 5.12 6.59
CA VAL A 91 1.48 5.14 8.01
C VAL A 91 0.76 6.25 8.77
N GLU A 92 0.70 7.45 8.19
CA GLU A 92 0.00 8.59 8.79
C GLU A 92 -1.51 8.36 8.92
N GLN A 93 -2.16 7.70 7.96
CA GLN A 93 -3.57 7.32 8.09
C GLN A 93 -3.80 6.35 9.24
N VAL A 94 -2.92 5.37 9.40
CA VAL A 94 -2.97 4.43 10.53
C VAL A 94 -2.74 5.16 11.86
N ARG A 95 -1.77 6.08 11.91
CA ARG A 95 -1.48 6.88 13.10
C ARG A 95 -2.71 7.67 13.56
N LYS A 96 -3.42 8.30 12.63
CA LYS A 96 -4.69 9.00 12.92
C LYS A 96 -5.77 8.04 13.40
N ALA A 97 -5.87 6.84 12.81
CA ALA A 97 -6.86 5.83 13.22
C ALA A 97 -6.66 5.29 14.64
N VAL A 98 -5.40 5.21 15.11
CA VAL A 98 -5.06 4.77 16.47
C VAL A 98 -4.96 5.92 17.48
N GLU A 99 -5.08 7.18 17.03
CA GLU A 99 -4.97 8.35 17.89
C GLU A 99 -6.05 8.32 18.99
N GLY A 100 -5.62 8.46 20.25
CA GLY A 100 -6.51 8.34 21.41
C GLY A 100 -6.92 6.91 21.79
N ARG A 101 -6.32 5.88 21.17
CA ARG A 101 -6.58 4.45 21.46
C ARG A 101 -5.31 3.74 21.95
N PRO A 102 -4.88 3.97 23.22
CA PRO A 102 -3.71 3.28 23.75
C PRO A 102 -3.95 1.77 23.79
N GLY A 103 -2.98 0.98 23.36
CA GLY A 103 -3.08 -0.48 23.26
C GLY A 103 -3.81 -0.98 22.00
N ALA A 104 -4.15 -0.11 21.05
CA ALA A 104 -4.86 -0.50 19.84
C ALA A 104 -4.11 -1.60 19.07
N VAL A 105 -4.85 -2.51 18.47
CA VAL A 105 -4.33 -3.57 17.62
C VAL A 105 -4.52 -3.21 16.15
N VAL A 106 -3.42 -3.15 15.40
CA VAL A 106 -3.41 -2.85 13.97
C VAL A 106 -3.09 -4.11 13.19
N ALA A 107 -4.07 -4.63 12.45
CA ALA A 107 -3.89 -5.74 11.52
C ALA A 107 -3.57 -5.24 10.11
N CYS A 108 -2.36 -5.51 9.64
CA CYS A 108 -1.87 -5.21 8.30
C CYS A 108 -2.04 -6.43 7.39
N LEU A 109 -3.02 -6.37 6.48
CA LEU A 109 -3.34 -7.47 5.57
C LEU A 109 -2.51 -7.37 4.28
N GLY A 110 -1.60 -8.32 4.12
CA GLY A 110 -0.69 -8.47 3.00
C GLY A 110 0.70 -7.89 3.27
N LEU A 111 1.73 -8.66 2.94
CA LEU A 111 3.14 -8.28 2.99
C LEU A 111 3.82 -8.37 1.62
N ALA A 112 3.36 -9.24 0.72
CA ALA A 112 3.92 -9.36 -0.63
C ALA A 112 3.78 -8.06 -1.44
N PHE A 113 4.64 -7.85 -2.43
CA PHE A 113 4.50 -6.64 -3.27
C PHE A 113 3.36 -6.77 -4.31
N LYS A 114 2.86 -8.00 -4.53
CA LYS A 114 1.79 -8.34 -5.46
C LYS A 114 0.90 -9.42 -4.84
N ALA A 115 -0.38 -9.39 -5.18
CA ALA A 115 -1.33 -10.41 -4.78
C ALA A 115 -0.91 -11.82 -5.22
N ASP A 116 -1.20 -12.76 -4.33
CA ASP A 116 -1.15 -14.22 -4.51
C ASP A 116 0.22 -14.79 -4.89
N ILE A 117 1.28 -14.20 -4.34
CA ILE A 117 2.66 -14.70 -4.40
C ILE A 117 3.35 -14.53 -3.04
N ASP A 118 4.45 -15.23 -2.85
CA ASP A 118 5.27 -15.24 -1.62
C ASP A 118 6.46 -14.25 -1.66
N ASP A 119 6.56 -13.42 -2.70
CA ASP A 119 7.69 -12.52 -2.90
C ASP A 119 7.52 -11.21 -2.11
N LEU A 120 8.31 -11.09 -1.04
CA LEU A 120 8.32 -9.94 -0.14
C LEU A 120 9.38 -8.88 -0.50
N ARG A 121 10.18 -9.10 -1.55
CA ARG A 121 11.29 -8.21 -1.90
C ARG A 121 10.78 -6.87 -2.43
N GLU A 122 11.43 -5.78 -1.99
CA GLU A 122 11.06 -4.41 -2.36
C GLU A 122 9.56 -4.13 -2.14
N SER A 123 8.94 -4.75 -1.14
CA SER A 123 7.51 -4.57 -0.86
C SER A 123 7.26 -3.28 -0.09
N PRO A 124 6.38 -2.37 -0.57
CA PRO A 124 5.97 -1.20 0.19
C PRO A 124 5.25 -1.59 1.48
N SER A 125 4.54 -2.72 1.48
CA SER A 125 3.81 -3.23 2.65
C SER A 125 4.77 -3.57 3.80
N ILE A 126 5.94 -4.14 3.51
CA ILE A 126 7.00 -4.38 4.50
C ILE A 126 7.49 -3.07 5.10
N ALA A 127 7.73 -2.05 4.28
CA ALA A 127 8.19 -0.74 4.76
C ALA A 127 7.14 -0.05 5.65
N ILE A 128 5.86 -0.17 5.31
CA ILE A 128 4.74 0.34 6.12
C ILE A 128 4.71 -0.37 7.48
N VAL A 129 4.64 -1.70 7.49
CA VAL A 129 4.58 -2.50 8.72
C VAL A 129 5.80 -2.25 9.61
N GLN A 130 6.99 -2.16 9.02
CA GLN A 130 8.22 -1.87 9.76
C GLN A 130 8.19 -0.50 10.42
N THR A 131 7.65 0.51 9.73
CA THR A 131 7.51 1.87 10.26
C THR A 131 6.48 1.91 11.38
N LEU A 132 5.31 1.28 11.18
CA LEU A 132 4.27 1.18 12.20
C LEU A 132 4.78 0.50 13.48
N ALA A 133 5.46 -0.64 13.34
CA ALA A 133 6.02 -1.36 14.48
C ALA A 133 7.10 -0.57 15.24
N LYS A 134 7.80 0.33 14.55
CA LYS A 134 8.81 1.19 15.14
C LYS A 134 8.20 2.41 15.84
N GLU A 135 7.17 3.02 15.25
CA GLU A 135 6.64 4.32 15.68
C GLU A 135 5.45 4.20 16.63
N LEU A 136 4.63 3.16 16.48
CA LEU A 136 3.46 2.92 17.34
C LEU A 136 3.85 2.06 18.55
N THR A 137 4.66 2.62 19.45
CA THR A 137 5.15 1.89 20.63
C THR A 137 4.05 1.44 21.59
N ASP A 138 2.90 2.11 21.55
CA ASP A 138 1.75 1.85 22.41
C ASP A 138 0.66 1.06 21.69
N ALA A 139 0.92 0.53 20.49
CA ALA A 139 0.00 -0.29 19.71
C ALA A 139 0.63 -1.65 19.39
N LYS A 140 -0.20 -2.66 19.18
CA LYS A 140 0.22 -3.97 18.70
C LYS A 140 0.08 -4.02 17.17
N VAL A 141 1.14 -4.44 16.47
CA VAL A 141 1.09 -4.61 15.01
C VAL A 141 1.04 -6.10 14.67
N ILE A 142 -0.02 -6.51 13.96
CA ILE A 142 -0.19 -7.85 13.42
C ILE A 142 0.00 -7.77 11.90
N ALA A 143 0.80 -8.66 11.34
CA ALA A 143 0.87 -8.89 9.91
C ALA A 143 0.07 -10.14 9.56
N VAL A 144 -0.65 -10.09 8.43
CA VAL A 144 -1.36 -11.23 7.86
C VAL A 144 -0.88 -11.42 6.43
N GLU A 145 -0.11 -12.46 6.17
CA GLU A 145 0.34 -12.82 4.82
C GLU A 145 0.03 -14.31 4.56
N PRO A 146 -0.99 -14.63 3.77
CA PRO A 146 -1.42 -16.00 3.51
C PRO A 146 -0.41 -16.85 2.75
N HIS A 147 0.57 -16.22 2.07
CA HIS A 147 1.50 -16.91 1.18
C HIS A 147 2.89 -17.12 1.79
N VAL A 148 3.09 -16.84 3.08
CA VAL A 148 4.36 -17.09 3.78
C VAL A 148 4.12 -17.71 5.16
N ASP A 149 5.03 -18.58 5.60
CA ASP A 149 4.94 -19.24 6.90
C ASP A 149 5.68 -18.50 8.02
N ALA A 150 6.48 -17.48 7.69
CA ALA A 150 7.28 -16.74 8.65
C ALA A 150 7.52 -15.29 8.21
N LEU A 151 7.67 -14.40 9.19
CA LEU A 151 8.05 -13.01 8.93
C LEU A 151 9.44 -12.94 8.28
N PRO A 152 9.67 -12.01 7.35
CA PRO A 152 11.01 -11.74 6.87
C PRO A 152 11.88 -11.18 8.01
N LYS A 153 13.19 -11.34 7.88
CA LYS A 153 14.18 -10.86 8.88
C LYS A 153 14.05 -9.36 9.19
N SER A 154 13.51 -8.56 8.27
CA SER A 154 13.26 -7.14 8.47
C SER A 154 12.17 -6.85 9.50
N LEU A 155 11.25 -7.79 9.75
CA LEU A 155 10.13 -7.66 10.69
C LEU A 155 10.28 -8.56 11.93
N ALA A 156 10.92 -9.73 11.78
CA ALA A 156 11.12 -10.66 12.88
C ALA A 156 11.83 -10.00 14.08
N GLY A 157 11.26 -10.16 15.28
CA GLY A 157 11.80 -9.60 16.52
C GLY A 157 11.56 -8.10 16.71
N ARG A 158 10.70 -7.47 15.90
CA ARG A 158 10.35 -6.04 15.99
C ARG A 158 8.97 -5.76 16.58
N GLY A 159 8.44 -6.69 17.39
CA GLY A 159 7.08 -6.55 17.95
C GLY A 159 5.97 -6.69 16.92
N VAL A 160 6.24 -7.38 15.80
CA VAL A 160 5.23 -7.76 14.80
C VAL A 160 4.93 -9.24 14.97
N ASP A 161 3.64 -9.56 15.07
CA ASP A 161 3.16 -10.95 15.07
C ASP A 161 2.66 -11.32 13.66
N LEU A 162 2.97 -12.53 13.19
CA LEU A 162 2.33 -13.12 12.01
C LEU A 162 1.15 -13.97 12.46
N MET A 163 -0.06 -13.67 11.95
CA MET A 163 -1.27 -14.40 12.32
C MET A 163 -2.11 -14.75 11.09
N GLY A 164 -3.00 -15.73 11.25
CA GLY A 164 -4.05 -16.01 10.28
C GLY A 164 -5.07 -14.87 10.20
N LEU A 165 -5.80 -14.79 9.09
CA LEU A 165 -6.78 -13.73 8.86
C LEU A 165 -7.86 -13.69 9.96
N ASP A 166 -8.41 -14.84 10.31
CA ASP A 166 -9.50 -14.91 11.30
C ASP A 166 -9.03 -14.46 12.68
N GLU A 167 -7.90 -14.98 13.16
CA GLU A 167 -7.31 -14.60 14.46
C GLU A 167 -6.93 -13.13 14.54
N ALA A 168 -6.47 -12.55 13.42
CA ALA A 168 -6.13 -11.14 13.34
C ALA A 168 -7.38 -10.25 13.40
N LEU A 169 -8.45 -10.61 12.68
CA LEU A 169 -9.71 -9.86 12.70
C LEU A 169 -10.38 -9.90 14.07
N GLU A 170 -10.29 -11.01 14.80
CA GLU A 170 -10.84 -11.10 16.17
C GLU A 170 -10.15 -10.15 17.16
N GLN A 171 -8.88 -9.78 16.90
CA GLN A 171 -8.09 -8.92 17.79
C GLN A 171 -8.03 -7.46 17.33
N ALA A 172 -8.24 -7.17 16.04
CA ALA A 172 -7.93 -5.87 15.46
C ALA A 172 -8.91 -4.77 15.88
N ASP A 173 -8.39 -3.58 16.20
CA ASP A 173 -9.17 -2.33 16.25
C ASP A 173 -9.12 -1.60 14.90
N VAL A 174 -7.98 -1.71 14.21
CA VAL A 174 -7.72 -1.10 12.91
C VAL A 174 -7.27 -2.17 11.93
N VAL A 175 -7.94 -2.25 10.77
CA VAL A 175 -7.61 -3.16 9.68
C VAL A 175 -7.10 -2.36 8.50
N VAL A 176 -5.89 -2.69 8.04
CA VAL A 176 -5.20 -2.00 6.94
C VAL A 176 -5.01 -2.98 5.80
N LEU A 177 -5.67 -2.77 4.67
CA LEU A 177 -5.47 -3.59 3.48
C LEU A 177 -4.30 -3.03 2.67
N LEU A 178 -3.21 -3.79 2.59
CA LEU A 178 -2.00 -3.41 1.86
C LEU A 178 -1.85 -4.17 0.53
N VAL A 179 -2.35 -5.41 0.45
CA VAL A 179 -2.25 -6.22 -0.76
C VAL A 179 -3.58 -6.89 -1.04
N ASP A 180 -4.01 -6.92 -2.29
CA ASP A 180 -5.32 -7.42 -2.69
C ASP A 180 -5.32 -8.93 -3.01
N HIS A 181 -4.79 -9.75 -2.08
CA HIS A 181 -4.83 -11.21 -2.20
C HIS A 181 -6.26 -11.73 -2.36
N THR A 182 -6.42 -12.83 -3.10
CA THR A 182 -7.73 -13.42 -3.37
C THR A 182 -8.52 -13.73 -2.09
N VAL A 183 -7.85 -14.15 -1.01
CA VAL A 183 -8.51 -14.41 0.28
C VAL A 183 -9.13 -13.16 0.89
N PHE A 184 -8.51 -11.99 0.75
CA PHE A 184 -9.06 -10.72 1.26
C PHE A 184 -10.19 -10.18 0.36
N LYS A 185 -10.17 -10.51 -0.94
CA LYS A 185 -11.27 -10.21 -1.88
C LYS A 185 -12.54 -10.97 -1.54
N ASN A 186 -12.39 -12.19 -1.02
CA ASN A 186 -13.49 -13.06 -0.65
C ASN A 186 -13.92 -12.90 0.82
N LEU A 187 -13.33 -11.95 1.56
CA LEU A 187 -13.71 -11.66 2.94
C LEU A 187 -15.13 -11.10 2.98
N ASP A 188 -15.97 -11.67 3.83
CA ASP A 188 -17.29 -11.10 4.14
C ASP A 188 -17.10 -9.75 4.83
N ARG A 189 -17.53 -8.68 4.16
CA ARG A 189 -17.41 -7.29 4.62
C ARG A 189 -18.15 -7.03 5.93
N THR A 190 -19.15 -7.82 6.28
CA THR A 190 -19.83 -7.68 7.58
C THR A 190 -18.87 -7.91 8.74
N ARG A 191 -17.80 -8.70 8.54
CA ARG A 191 -16.72 -8.91 9.51
C ARG A 191 -15.82 -7.70 9.71
N LEU A 192 -15.95 -6.66 8.87
CA LEU A 192 -15.19 -5.41 8.98
C LEU A 192 -15.97 -4.31 9.70
N ALA A 193 -17.24 -4.52 10.02
CA ALA A 193 -18.16 -3.48 10.49
C ALA A 193 -17.74 -2.81 11.80
N ASP A 194 -17.11 -3.57 12.70
CA ASP A 194 -16.69 -3.10 14.02
C ASP A 194 -15.24 -2.56 14.04
N HIS A 195 -14.57 -2.50 12.89
CA HIS A 195 -13.18 -2.09 12.76
C HIS A 195 -13.04 -0.73 12.07
N VAL A 196 -11.98 0.01 12.40
CA VAL A 196 -11.55 1.13 11.55
C VAL A 196 -10.80 0.56 10.35
N VAL A 197 -11.33 0.77 9.15
CA VAL A 197 -10.78 0.20 7.92
C VAL A 197 -10.01 1.24 7.13
N ILE A 198 -8.75 0.92 6.81
CA ILE A 198 -7.91 1.67 5.88
C ILE A 198 -7.69 0.80 4.64
N ASP A 199 -8.49 1.04 3.61
CA ASP A 199 -8.45 0.29 2.36
C ASP A 199 -7.61 1.00 1.30
N THR A 200 -6.33 0.62 1.19
CA THR A 200 -5.42 1.21 0.21
C THR A 200 -5.61 0.65 -1.21
N LYS A 201 -6.44 -0.39 -1.38
CA LYS A 201 -6.66 -1.10 -2.65
C LYS A 201 -8.05 -0.84 -3.22
N GLY A 202 -8.94 -0.26 -2.42
CA GLY A 202 -10.32 0.03 -2.76
C GLY A 202 -11.11 -1.22 -3.08
N LEU A 203 -10.92 -2.26 -2.28
CA LEU A 203 -11.55 -3.55 -2.41
C LEU A 203 -12.91 -3.64 -1.70
N TRP A 204 -13.08 -2.93 -0.59
CA TRP A 204 -14.23 -3.05 0.31
C TRP A 204 -15.13 -1.82 0.31
N ARG A 205 -15.30 -1.22 -0.88
CA ARG A 205 -16.19 -0.07 -1.14
C ARG A 205 -17.65 -0.52 -1.26
#